data_AF-A0A3D1PL58-F1
#
_entry.id   AF-A0A3D1PL58-F1
#
_cell.length_a   1.000
_cell.length_b   1.000
_cell.length_c   1.000
_cell.angle_alpha   90.00
_cell.angle_beta   90.00
_cell.angle_gamma   90.00
#
_symmetry.space_group_name_H-M   'P 1'
#
loop_
_entity.id
_entity.type
_entity.pdbx_description
1 polymer ?
#
loop_
_entity_poly.entity_id
_entity_poly.type
_entity_poly.pdbx_seq_one_letter_code
_entity_poly.pdbx_strand_id
1 'polypeptide(L)'
;MICRTDIANLKTDILEKVGQKIIVKGSLGRSRAFEKEATIEKAYPNIFVVKYEENNRNVTYSYTDVLTRTVEVEVFDGDSYSPLIPPVSSVKTRKTSL
;
A
#
# COMPACT_ATOMS: atom_id res chain seq x y z
N MET A 1 7.63 16.37 -7.42
CA MET A 1 8.66 16.53 -6.38
C MET A 1 8.12 15.80 -5.17
N ILE A 2 8.75 14.72 -4.71
CA ILE A 2 8.30 13.98 -3.52
C ILE A 2 8.79 14.79 -2.31
N CYS A 3 7.89 15.36 -1.53
CA CYS A 3 8.28 16.18 -0.40
C CYS A 3 8.64 15.28 0.77
N ARG A 4 9.62 15.69 1.60
CA ARG A 4 10.01 14.93 2.80
C ARG A 4 8.85 14.76 3.80
N THR A 5 7.85 15.63 3.70
CA THR A 5 6.61 15.54 4.48
C THR A 5 5.78 14.32 4.08
N ASP A 6 5.74 13.94 2.79
CA ASP A 6 4.96 12.80 2.30
C ASP A 6 5.47 11.47 2.89
N ILE A 7 6.80 11.30 2.94
CA ILE A 7 7.39 10.08 3.51
C ILE A 7 7.22 10.01 5.04
N ALA A 8 7.24 11.16 5.73
CA ALA A 8 7.02 11.20 7.17
C ALA A 8 5.57 10.83 7.52
N ASN A 9 4.60 11.39 6.80
CA ASN A 9 3.19 11.05 6.98
C ASN A 9 2.94 9.57 6.70
N LEU A 10 3.46 9.04 5.59
CA LEU A 10 3.35 7.62 5.25
C LEU A 10 3.90 6.71 6.34
N LYS A 11 5.04 7.07 6.94
CA LYS A 11 5.65 6.31 8.04
C LYS A 11 4.72 6.25 9.25
N THR A 12 4.16 7.40 9.65
CA THR A 12 3.22 7.49 10.78
C THR A 12 1.97 6.69 10.50
N ASP A 13 1.39 6.82 9.31
CA ASP A 13 0.17 6.11 8.91
C ASP A 13 0.36 4.58 9.00
N ILE A 14 1.44 4.05 8.39
CA ILE A 14 1.75 2.60 8.47
C ILE A 14 2.00 2.15 9.91
N LEU A 15 2.63 2.99 10.74
CA LEU A 15 2.90 2.68 12.14
C LEU A 15 1.60 2.57 12.95
N GLU A 16 0.62 3.44 12.70
CA GLU A 16 -0.70 3.42 13.35
C GLU A 16 -1.58 2.26 12.86
N LYS A 17 -1.32 1.77 11.63
CA LYS A 17 -2.04 0.65 11.02
C LYS A 17 -1.41 -0.73 11.31
N VAL A 18 -0.41 -0.82 12.18
CA VAL A 18 0.15 -2.11 12.64
C VAL A 18 -0.95 -2.97 13.26
N GLY A 19 -1.03 -4.24 12.84
CA GLY A 19 -2.06 -5.20 13.22
C GLY A 19 -3.33 -5.15 12.35
N GLN A 20 -3.44 -4.19 11.42
CA GLN A 20 -4.59 -4.11 10.52
C GLN A 20 -4.39 -4.95 9.25
N LYS A 21 -5.51 -5.41 8.72
CA LYS A 21 -5.57 -6.09 7.42
C LYS A 21 -5.33 -5.08 6.29
N ILE A 22 -4.54 -5.50 5.32
CA ILE A 22 -4.21 -4.74 4.14
C ILE A 22 -4.28 -5.63 2.90
N ILE A 23 -4.50 -5.00 1.75
CA ILE A 23 -4.28 -5.60 0.45
C ILE A 23 -2.96 -5.05 -0.07
N VAL A 24 -2.03 -5.95 -0.41
CA VAL A 24 -0.78 -5.59 -1.08
C VAL A 24 -0.93 -5.89 -2.55
N LYS A 25 -0.75 -4.86 -3.38
CA LYS A 25 -0.65 -5.00 -4.83
C LYS A 25 0.76 -4.70 -5.28
N GLY A 26 1.21 -5.40 -6.31
CA GLY A 26 2.51 -5.10 -6.90
C GLY A 26 2.65 -5.73 -8.27
N SER A 27 3.75 -5.42 -8.94
CA SER A 27 4.08 -6.02 -10.23
C SER A 27 5.15 -7.11 -10.10
N LEU A 28 4.87 -8.29 -10.64
CA LEU A 28 5.81 -9.41 -10.78
C LEU A 28 6.53 -9.40 -12.14
N GLY A 29 6.38 -8.34 -12.96
CA GLY A 29 7.10 -8.18 -14.23
C GLY A 29 6.26 -7.58 -15.36
N ARG A 30 6.61 -7.90 -16.61
CA ARG A 30 6.11 -7.21 -17.83
C ARG A 30 4.58 -7.20 -18.05
N SER A 31 3.81 -7.98 -17.33
CA SER A 31 2.34 -7.92 -17.43
C SER A 31 1.58 -8.61 -16.28
N ARG A 32 2.26 -8.99 -15.19
CA ARG A 32 1.64 -9.72 -14.09
C ARG A 32 1.60 -8.85 -12.86
N ALA A 33 0.41 -8.36 -12.51
CA ALA A 33 0.16 -7.81 -11.20
C ALA A 33 -0.25 -8.94 -10.25
N PHE A 34 0.02 -8.76 -8.96
CA PHE A 34 -0.56 -9.57 -7.90
C PHE A 34 -1.32 -8.67 -6.95
N GLU A 35 -2.36 -9.23 -6.35
CA GLU A 35 -3.14 -8.64 -5.28
C GLU A 35 -3.30 -9.72 -4.22
N LYS A 36 -2.85 -9.45 -3.00
CA LYS A 36 -2.88 -10.44 -1.91
C LYS A 36 -3.18 -9.76 -0.58
N GLU A 37 -4.01 -10.43 0.21
CA GLU A 37 -4.30 -10.03 1.59
C GLU A 37 -3.10 -10.31 2.50
N ALA A 38 -2.77 -9.33 3.32
CA ALA A 38 -1.72 -9.40 4.33
C ALA A 38 -2.11 -8.61 5.57
N THR A 39 -1.37 -8.79 6.65
CA THR A 39 -1.50 -8.00 7.88
C THR A 39 -0.18 -7.29 8.14
N ILE A 40 -0.21 -6.00 8.49
CA ILE A 40 0.99 -5.28 8.91
C ILE A 40 1.42 -5.86 10.26
N GLU A 41 2.56 -6.56 10.30
CA GLU A 41 3.02 -7.19 11.54
C GLU A 41 3.87 -6.23 12.36
N LYS A 42 4.81 -5.53 11.71
CA LYS A 42 5.76 -4.61 12.36
C LYS A 42 6.09 -3.43 11.44
N ALA A 43 6.31 -2.26 12.02
CA ALA A 43 6.79 -1.09 11.30
C ALA A 43 8.09 -0.58 11.95
N TYR A 44 9.07 -0.23 11.12
CA TYR A 44 10.39 0.27 11.51
C TYR A 44 10.70 1.57 10.76
N PRO A 45 11.74 2.35 11.13
CA PRO A 45 11.96 3.67 10.54
C PRO A 45 12.11 3.70 9.00
N ASN A 46 12.56 2.61 8.36
CA ASN A 46 12.84 2.56 6.92
C ASN A 46 12.10 1.44 6.17
N ILE A 47 11.51 0.49 6.89
CA ILE A 47 10.84 -0.67 6.33
C ILE A 47 9.64 -1.05 7.20
N PHE A 48 8.72 -1.82 6.64
CA PHE A 48 7.64 -2.47 7.38
C PHE A 48 7.55 -3.95 6.96
N VAL A 49 7.10 -4.78 7.89
CA VAL A 49 6.94 -6.22 7.72
C VAL A 49 5.45 -6.51 7.64
N VAL A 50 5.06 -7.20 6.58
CA VAL A 50 3.70 -7.69 6.38
C VAL A 50 3.70 -9.21 6.38
N LYS A 51 2.63 -9.80 6.88
CA LYS A 51 2.41 -11.25 6.86
C LYS A 51 1.29 -11.56 5.89
N TYR A 52 1.59 -12.29 4.82
CA TYR A 52 0.59 -12.74 3.86
C TYR A 52 -0.27 -13.87 4.44
N GLU A 53 -1.59 -13.75 4.31
CA GLU A 53 -2.52 -14.74 4.85
C GLU A 53 -2.42 -16.08 4.09
N GLU A 54 -2.30 -16.03 2.76
CA GLU A 54 -2.31 -17.21 1.89
C GLU A 54 -1.18 -18.23 2.19
N ASN A 55 0.02 -17.75 2.53
CA ASN A 55 1.20 -18.60 2.71
C ASN A 55 1.85 -18.43 4.09
N ASN A 56 1.23 -17.67 5.00
CA ASN A 56 1.81 -17.29 6.30
C ASN A 56 3.25 -16.74 6.19
N ARG A 57 3.59 -16.14 5.05
CA ARG A 57 4.95 -15.70 4.74
C ARG A 57 5.11 -14.23 5.09
N ASN A 58 6.15 -13.93 5.85
CA ASN A 58 6.55 -12.56 6.18
C ASN A 58 7.34 -11.98 5.01
N VAL A 59 6.96 -10.78 4.57
CA VAL A 59 7.66 -10.03 3.54
C VAL A 59 7.91 -8.62 4.05
N THR A 60 9.08 -8.10 3.71
CA THR A 60 9.52 -6.76 4.11
C THR A 60 9.42 -5.83 2.92
N TYR A 61 8.81 -4.67 3.11
CA TYR A 61 8.69 -3.60 2.13
C TYR A 61 9.31 -2.32 2.65
N SER A 62 9.86 -1.50 1.76
CA SER A 62 10.34 -0.17 2.12
C SER A 62 9.24 0.88 1.87
N TYR A 63 9.27 1.97 2.63
CA TYR A 63 8.37 3.12 2.38
C TYR A 63 8.56 3.71 0.98
N THR A 64 9.78 3.59 0.44
CA THR A 64 10.11 4.02 -0.92
C THR A 64 9.34 3.21 -1.94
N ASP A 65 9.20 1.89 -1.77
CA ASP A 65 8.44 1.03 -2.70
C ASP A 65 6.98 1.47 -2.84
N VAL A 66 6.39 1.94 -1.73
CA VAL A 66 5.02 2.47 -1.71
C VAL A 66 4.96 3.83 -2.39
N LEU A 67 5.92 4.72 -2.10
CA LEU A 67 6.03 6.03 -2.74
C LEU A 67 6.27 5.94 -4.25
N THR A 68 7.08 4.99 -4.71
CA THR A 68 7.37 4.75 -6.14
C THR A 68 6.28 3.95 -6.83
N ARG A 69 5.22 3.53 -6.11
CA ARG A 69 4.16 2.63 -6.62
C ARG A 69 4.70 1.32 -7.17
N THR A 70 5.85 0.88 -6.68
CA THR A 70 6.33 -0.48 -6.93
C THR A 70 5.44 -1.48 -6.20
N VAL A 71 4.93 -1.06 -5.04
CA VAL A 71 3.95 -1.77 -4.24
C VAL A 71 2.85 -0.79 -3.85
N GLU A 72 1.59 -1.18 -4.02
CA GLU A 72 0.44 -0.42 -3.54
C GLU A 72 -0.14 -1.13 -2.32
N VAL A 73 -0.56 -0.34 -1.34
CA VAL A 73 -1.12 -0.84 -0.08
C VAL A 73 -2.50 -0.22 0.09
N GLU A 74 -3.51 -1.06 0.28
CA GLU A 74 -4.84 -0.63 0.71
C GLU A 74 -5.10 -1.12 2.12
N VAL A 75 -5.58 -0.25 2.99
CA VAL A 75 -5.85 -0.54 4.39
C VAL A 75 -7.34 -0.80 4.59
N PHE A 76 -7.66 -1.84 5.36
CA PHE A 76 -9.03 -2.16 5.75
C PHE A 76 -9.46 -1.31 6.96
N ASP A 77 -10.53 -0.54 6.81
CA ASP A 77 -11.06 0.32 7.89
C ASP A 77 -12.25 -0.31 8.65
N GLY A 78 -12.58 -1.58 8.38
CA GLY A 78 -13.70 -2.29 9.00
C GLY A 78 -14.90 -2.50 8.07
N ASP A 79 -15.07 -1.63 7.08
CA ASP A 79 -16.15 -1.70 6.09
C ASP A 79 -15.60 -1.86 4.65
N SER A 80 -14.52 -1.16 4.33
CA SER A 80 -13.94 -1.10 2.99
C SER A 80 -12.41 -1.00 3.00
N TYR A 81 -11.78 -1.31 1.86
CA TYR A 81 -10.37 -1.09 1.61
C TYR A 81 -10.13 0.30 1.00
N SER A 82 -9.16 1.03 1.53
CA SER A 82 -8.81 2.37 1.06
C SER A 82 -7.31 2.47 0.76
N PRO A 83 -6.90 3.05 -0.38
CA PRO A 83 -5.49 3.16 -0.73
C PRO A 83 -4.76 4.12 0.22
N LEU A 84 -3.65 3.63 0.77
CA LEU A 84 -2.83 4.37 1.74
C LEU A 84 -2.21 5.63 1.13
N ILE A 85 -1.84 5.56 -0.15
CA ILE A 85 -1.38 6.72 -0.91
C ILE A 85 -2.44 7.01 -1.97
N PRO A 86 -2.99 8.24 -2.03
CA PRO A 86 -3.97 8.57 -3.05
C PRO A 86 -3.35 8.38 -4.45
N PRO A 87 -4.12 7.87 -5.43
CA PRO A 87 -3.65 7.83 -6.80
C PRO A 87 -3.32 9.26 -7.23
N VAL A 88 -2.08 9.51 -7.69
CA VAL A 88 -1.76 10.77 -8.37
C VAL A 88 -2.76 10.90 -9.49
N SER A 89 -3.59 11.94 -9.42
CA SER A 89 -4.80 12.13 -10.23
C SER A 89 -4.75 11.42 -11.59
N SER A 90 -5.35 10.23 -11.68
CA SER A 90 -5.96 9.86 -12.95
C SER A 90 -7.18 10.74 -13.06
N VAL A 91 -7.08 11.74 -13.92
CA VAL A 91 -8.18 12.57 -14.40
C VAL A 91 -9.45 11.70 -14.48
N LYS A 92 -10.50 12.10 -13.74
CA LYS A 92 -11.87 11.73 -14.04
C LYS A 92 -12.15 12.10 -15.48
N THR A 93 -11.97 11.19 -16.44
CA THR A 93 -12.76 11.28 -17.67
C THR A 93 -14.17 10.90 -17.29
N ARG A 94 -14.95 11.92 -16.92
CA ARG A 94 -16.41 11.90 -17.00
C ARG A 94 -16.76 11.45 -18.41
N LYS A 95 -17.16 10.19 -18.60
CA LYS A 95 -17.93 9.82 -19.77
C LYS A 95 -19.35 10.28 -19.50
N THR A 96 -19.66 11.45 -20.02
CA THR A 96 -21.02 11.97 -20.18
C THR A 96 -21.81 10.92 -20.97
N SER A 97 -22.88 10.40 -20.38
CA SER A 97 -23.86 9.57 -21.06
C SER A 97 -24.52 10.38 -22.18
N LEU A 98 -24.69 9.75 -23.35
CA LEU A 98 -25.63 10.19 -24.39
C LEU A 98 -27.03 9.61 -24.08
#